data_AF-A0A8S2G4U5-F1
#
_entry.id   AF-A0A8S2G4U5-F1
#
_cell.length_a   1.000
_cell.length_b   1.000
_cell.length_c   1.000
_cell.angle_alpha   90.00
_cell.angle_beta   90.00
_cell.angle_gamma   90.00
#
_symmetry.space_group_name_H-M   'P 1'
#
loop_
_entity.id
_entity.type
_entity.pdbx_description
1 polymer ?
#
loop_
_entity_poly.entity_id
_entity_poly.type
_entity_poly.pdbx_seq_one_letter_code
_entity_poly.pdbx_strand_id
1 'polypeptide(L)'
;TAPWLPSNIEFIRRINGLKDQNDVKKIVFETSYIVFGLGDVYLGAPCAVPVDPRHRLITSKYNPARTFTTDGTVGIGGVYMCIYPRSSPGGYQIIGRSLPVWNTYLNNKSFKNDKPWLLRFFDQVRFYEVTEDELLEMRKGKKLIQIEEDQFDYAKYLTFLSENEHSINELQAKQKVAFDNEVLLWEQDDHNNVNQTKSEQEEEESKATTQNEVLKGRLVSAITGGRVLNVLVKLGQRVKLDEPLLVVEAMKMELTIYSELTGIVNAVYCEQGKMINTADILFNIE
;
A
#
# COMPACT_ATOMS: atom_id res chain seq x y z
N THR A 1 -5.19 -10.54 -8.69
CA THR A 1 -4.90 -10.89 -7.28
C THR A 1 -3.40 -10.84 -7.07
N ALA A 2 -2.91 -10.76 -5.83
CA ALA A 2 -1.47 -10.73 -5.56
C ALA A 2 -1.16 -11.52 -4.28
N PRO A 3 0.04 -12.10 -4.12
CA PRO A 3 0.29 -12.98 -2.98
C PRO A 3 0.22 -12.32 -1.61
N TRP A 4 0.46 -11.01 -1.56
CA TRP A 4 0.34 -10.20 -0.35
C TRP A 4 -1.10 -9.74 -0.03
N LEU A 5 -2.07 -10.17 -0.82
CA LEU A 5 -3.50 -9.91 -0.62
C LEU A 5 -4.21 -11.22 -0.25
N PRO A 6 -5.30 -11.17 0.55
CA PRO A 6 -5.96 -9.96 1.06
C PRO A 6 -5.31 -9.35 2.31
N SER A 7 -4.33 -10.02 2.92
CA SER A 7 -3.71 -9.57 4.17
C SER A 7 -2.19 -9.53 4.08
N ASN A 8 -1.63 -8.33 4.22
CA ASN A 8 -0.20 -8.08 4.28
C ASN A 8 0.46 -8.79 5.46
N ILE A 9 -0.21 -8.80 6.62
CA ILE A 9 0.31 -9.45 7.83
C ILE A 9 0.38 -10.96 7.63
N GLU A 10 -0.65 -11.55 7.02
CA GLU A 10 -0.68 -12.97 6.71
C GLU A 10 0.44 -13.34 5.74
N PHE A 11 0.67 -12.51 4.72
CA PHE A 11 1.77 -12.71 3.80
C PHE A 11 3.14 -12.65 4.50
N ILE A 12 3.38 -11.64 5.34
CA ILE A 12 4.61 -11.53 6.14
C ILE A 12 4.78 -12.77 7.02
N ARG A 13 3.71 -13.28 7.64
CA ARG A 13 3.75 -14.52 8.42
C ARG A 13 4.21 -15.70 7.57
N ARG A 14 3.57 -15.94 6.42
CA ARG A 14 3.89 -17.09 5.54
C ARG A 14 5.32 -17.06 5.05
N ILE A 15 5.74 -15.96 4.44
CA ILE A 15 7.07 -15.84 3.80
C ILE A 15 8.21 -15.92 4.81
N ASN A 16 7.95 -15.66 6.10
CA ASN A 16 8.93 -15.79 7.18
C ASN A 16 8.81 -17.09 7.99
N GLY A 17 7.85 -17.97 7.66
CA GLY A 17 7.68 -19.25 8.36
C GLY A 17 7.20 -19.11 9.80
N LEU A 18 6.46 -18.05 10.10
CA LEU A 18 5.94 -17.77 11.45
C LEU A 18 4.65 -18.56 11.72
N LYS A 19 4.38 -18.85 12.99
CA LYS A 19 3.27 -19.72 13.39
C LYS A 19 1.93 -19.05 13.13
N ASP A 20 1.79 -17.81 13.55
CA ASP A 20 0.56 -17.03 13.44
C ASP A 20 0.86 -15.51 13.30
N GLN A 21 -0.16 -14.70 13.10
CA GLN A 21 -0.01 -13.25 12.92
C GLN A 21 0.42 -12.54 14.22
N ASN A 22 0.25 -13.17 15.40
CA ASN A 22 0.73 -12.59 16.65
C ASN A 22 2.26 -12.63 16.73
N ASP A 23 2.92 -13.61 16.12
CA ASP A 23 4.38 -13.63 16.03
C ASP A 23 4.90 -12.41 15.24
N VAL A 24 4.24 -12.05 14.14
CA VAL A 24 4.57 -10.84 13.36
C VAL A 24 4.45 -9.60 14.24
N LYS A 25 3.31 -9.48 14.93
CA LYS A 25 3.01 -8.37 15.84
C LYS A 25 4.04 -8.26 16.96
N LYS A 26 4.39 -9.39 17.59
CA LYS A 26 5.39 -9.48 18.66
C LYS A 26 6.74 -8.96 18.18
N ILE A 27 7.22 -9.45 17.03
CA ILE A 27 8.48 -9.01 16.44
C ILE A 27 8.45 -7.49 16.21
N VAL A 28 7.39 -6.94 15.62
CA VAL A 28 7.26 -5.49 15.36
C VAL A 28 7.42 -4.65 16.64
N PHE A 29 6.83 -5.08 17.75
CA PHE A 29 6.89 -4.34 19.02
C PHE A 29 8.16 -4.58 19.83
N GLU A 30 8.83 -5.72 19.65
CA GLU A 30 10.12 -6.02 20.29
C GLU A 30 11.32 -5.40 19.55
N THR A 31 11.11 -4.88 18.35
CA THR A 31 12.18 -4.38 17.49
C THR A 31 12.62 -2.95 17.79
N SER A 32 13.94 -2.76 17.85
CA SER A 32 14.58 -1.45 17.64
C SER A 32 15.01 -1.30 16.19
N TYR A 33 14.45 -0.31 15.50
CA TYR A 33 14.75 -0.02 14.09
C TYR A 33 15.73 1.15 13.98
N ILE A 34 16.95 0.92 13.50
CA ILE A 34 17.93 1.99 13.28
C ILE A 34 17.72 2.64 11.91
N VAL A 35 17.65 3.97 11.88
CA VAL A 35 17.39 4.77 10.67
C VAL A 35 18.68 4.93 9.86
N PHE A 36 18.70 4.43 8.61
CA PHE A 36 19.85 4.57 7.70
C PHE A 36 19.63 5.60 6.59
N GLY A 37 18.38 6.03 6.38
CA GLY A 37 18.06 7.03 5.38
C GLY A 37 16.74 7.73 5.69
N LEU A 38 16.55 8.88 5.06
CA LEU A 38 15.34 9.67 5.15
C LEU A 38 14.79 9.94 3.75
N GLY A 39 13.47 10.03 3.63
CA GLY A 39 12.79 10.23 2.35
C GLY A 39 12.39 8.95 1.63
N ASP A 40 12.16 7.83 2.34
CA ASP A 40 11.63 6.56 1.80
C ASP A 40 10.17 6.29 2.26
N VAL A 41 9.14 6.96 1.74
CA VAL A 41 9.19 7.95 0.65
C VAL A 41 8.75 9.35 1.13
N TYR A 42 9.49 10.36 0.68
CA TYR A 42 9.26 11.80 0.94
C TYR A 42 9.46 12.24 2.40
N LEU A 43 9.55 13.56 2.61
CA LEU A 43 9.33 14.28 3.89
C LEU A 43 9.83 13.57 5.16
N GLY A 44 11.10 13.20 5.19
CA GLY A 44 11.71 12.61 6.40
C GLY A 44 11.23 11.20 6.74
N ALA A 45 10.53 10.51 5.82
CA ALA A 45 10.14 9.11 5.98
C ALA A 45 11.39 8.25 6.22
N PRO A 46 11.48 7.50 7.33
CA PRO A 46 12.67 6.71 7.61
C PRO A 46 12.75 5.50 6.68
N CYS A 47 13.95 5.20 6.18
CA CYS A 47 14.35 3.87 5.77
C CYS A 47 15.14 3.28 6.93
N ALA A 48 14.50 2.43 7.73
CA ALA A 48 15.08 1.89 8.95
C ALA A 48 15.15 0.35 8.89
N VAL A 49 16.09 -0.25 9.63
CA VAL A 49 16.26 -1.71 9.66
C VAL A 49 16.33 -2.20 11.11
N PRO A 50 15.81 -3.39 11.43
CA PRO A 50 16.00 -3.98 12.75
C PRO A 50 17.49 -4.09 13.10
N VAL A 51 17.84 -3.60 14.30
CA VAL A 51 19.19 -3.76 14.88
C VAL A 51 19.49 -5.24 15.10
N ASP A 52 18.57 -5.98 15.73
CA ASP A 52 18.67 -7.43 15.86
C ASP A 52 18.35 -8.11 14.51
N PRO A 53 19.29 -8.85 13.90
CA PRO A 53 19.01 -9.57 12.65
C PRO A 53 17.85 -10.55 12.74
N ARG A 54 17.51 -11.01 13.95
CA ARG A 54 16.39 -11.94 14.17
C ARG A 54 15.03 -11.29 14.03
N HIS A 55 14.98 -9.97 14.03
CA HIS A 55 13.75 -9.21 13.86
C HIS A 55 13.51 -8.75 12.41
N ARG A 56 14.39 -9.16 11.47
CA ARG A 56 14.26 -8.85 10.05
C ARG A 56 13.18 -9.71 9.42
N LEU A 57 11.96 -9.20 9.42
CA LEU A 57 10.85 -9.75 8.64
C LEU A 57 11.11 -9.47 7.15
N ILE A 58 11.32 -10.53 6.38
CA ILE A 58 11.54 -10.46 4.93
C ILE A 58 10.18 -10.33 4.24
N THR A 59 10.09 -9.43 3.26
CA THR A 59 8.88 -9.29 2.44
C THR A 59 9.19 -8.69 1.08
N SER A 60 8.33 -8.93 0.09
CA SER A 60 8.33 -8.16 -1.16
C SER A 60 7.77 -6.75 -0.95
N LYS A 61 8.08 -5.86 -1.89
CA LYS A 61 7.30 -4.64 -2.12
C LYS A 61 6.14 -4.97 -3.07
N TYR A 62 5.08 -4.18 -3.03
CA TYR A 62 3.96 -4.23 -3.96
C TYR A 62 4.45 -4.10 -5.40
N ASN A 63 3.86 -4.90 -6.29
CA ASN A 63 3.99 -4.77 -7.72
C ASN A 63 2.60 -4.84 -8.40
N PRO A 64 2.11 -3.74 -9.01
CA PRO A 64 2.66 -2.39 -8.94
C PRO A 64 2.50 -1.77 -7.54
N ALA A 65 3.29 -0.74 -7.24
CA ALA A 65 3.14 0.03 -6.01
C ALA A 65 1.76 0.68 -5.91
N ARG A 66 1.24 0.86 -4.70
CA ARG A 66 -0.04 1.56 -4.48
C ARG A 66 0.08 3.01 -4.91
N THR A 67 -1.00 3.53 -5.49
CA THR A 67 -1.17 4.94 -5.81
C THR A 67 -1.50 5.78 -4.58
N PHE A 68 -2.08 5.17 -3.54
CA PHE A 68 -2.42 5.82 -2.29
C PHE A 68 -2.05 4.98 -1.05
N THR A 69 -1.53 5.63 -0.03
CA THR A 69 -1.23 5.11 1.32
C THR A 69 -1.49 6.24 2.30
N THR A 70 -2.27 5.99 3.35
CA THR A 70 -2.65 7.00 4.34
C THR A 70 -1.45 7.48 5.16
N ASP A 71 -1.43 8.74 5.56
CA ASP A 71 -0.39 9.30 6.41
C ASP A 71 -0.28 8.59 7.79
N GLY A 72 0.94 8.52 8.30
CA GLY A 72 1.31 7.76 9.51
C GLY A 72 1.36 6.25 9.30
N THR A 73 1.02 5.72 8.13
CA THR A 73 1.11 4.27 7.87
C THR A 73 2.53 3.78 8.15
N VAL A 74 2.64 2.63 8.79
CA VAL A 74 3.91 1.92 8.99
C VAL A 74 3.93 0.75 8.01
N GLY A 75 5.05 0.55 7.33
CA GLY A 75 5.19 -0.57 6.41
C GLY A 75 6.56 -1.23 6.45
N ILE A 76 6.62 -2.47 5.95
CA ILE A 76 7.85 -3.24 5.77
C ILE A 76 8.04 -3.59 4.28
N GLY A 77 9.24 -3.42 3.75
CA GLY A 77 9.59 -3.68 2.36
C GLY A 77 11.02 -4.22 2.26
N GLY A 78 11.20 -5.44 1.76
CA GLY A 78 12.45 -6.18 1.98
C GLY A 78 12.56 -6.51 3.46
N VAL A 79 13.59 -5.98 4.12
CA VAL A 79 13.77 -6.03 5.59
C VAL A 79 13.65 -4.65 6.25
N TYR A 80 13.33 -3.63 5.44
CA TYR A 80 13.30 -2.24 5.87
C TYR A 80 11.91 -1.85 6.34
N MET A 81 11.86 -1.02 7.37
CA MET A 81 10.66 -0.38 7.88
C MET A 81 10.62 1.08 7.42
N CYS A 82 9.42 1.55 7.08
CA CYS A 82 9.16 2.97 6.85
C CYS A 82 7.91 3.46 7.57
N ILE A 83 7.85 4.78 7.79
CA ILE A 83 6.67 5.50 8.28
C ILE A 83 6.33 6.55 7.24
N TYR A 84 5.13 6.49 6.67
CA TYR A 84 4.66 7.43 5.64
C TYR A 84 4.29 8.77 6.30
N PRO A 85 5.04 9.87 6.08
CA PRO A 85 4.80 11.14 6.77
C PRO A 85 3.55 11.86 6.27
N ARG A 86 3.12 11.55 5.04
CA ARG A 86 1.96 12.14 4.36
C ARG A 86 1.29 11.07 3.50
N SER A 87 0.04 11.32 3.12
CA SER A 87 -0.65 10.46 2.18
C SER A 87 0.08 10.50 0.82
N SER A 88 0.51 9.35 0.33
CA SER A 88 1.35 9.24 -0.87
C SER A 88 1.27 7.85 -1.52
N PRO A 89 1.78 7.66 -2.74
CA PRO A 89 2.06 6.33 -3.26
C PRO A 89 3.00 5.55 -2.34
N GLY A 90 2.92 4.22 -2.36
CA GLY A 90 3.70 3.37 -1.44
C GLY A 90 3.78 1.92 -1.87
N GLY A 91 4.99 1.34 -1.74
CA GLY A 91 5.27 -0.04 -2.12
C GLY A 91 5.41 -1.01 -0.94
N TYR A 92 5.49 -0.52 0.30
CA TYR A 92 5.77 -1.38 1.45
C TYR A 92 4.50 -2.13 1.88
N GLN A 93 4.65 -3.33 2.43
CA GLN A 93 3.55 -4.04 3.07
C GLN A 93 3.08 -3.28 4.29
N ILE A 94 1.77 -3.06 4.42
CA ILE A 94 1.19 -2.26 5.50
C ILE A 94 1.09 -3.13 6.75
N ILE A 95 1.61 -2.62 7.88
CA ILE A 95 1.58 -3.33 9.16
C ILE A 95 0.85 -2.57 10.28
N GLY A 96 0.58 -1.28 10.10
CA GLY A 96 -0.09 -0.47 11.12
C GLY A 96 -0.02 1.03 10.81
N ARG A 97 -0.25 1.85 11.83
CA ARG A 97 -0.20 3.33 11.74
C ARG A 97 0.39 3.92 13.02
N SER A 98 1.10 5.03 12.89
CA SER A 98 1.79 5.72 13.99
C SER A 98 1.52 7.23 13.98
N LEU A 99 2.19 7.95 14.89
CA LEU A 99 2.20 9.41 14.93
C LEU A 99 3.00 10.01 13.75
N PRO A 100 2.72 11.28 13.38
CA PRO A 100 3.47 11.95 12.32
C PRO A 100 4.96 12.08 12.66
N VAL A 101 5.81 11.73 11.70
CA VAL A 101 7.27 11.96 11.73
C VAL A 101 7.69 13.24 10.98
N TRP A 102 6.70 13.99 10.49
CA TRP A 102 6.86 15.26 9.80
C TRP A 102 5.93 16.33 10.36
N ASN A 103 6.43 17.56 10.50
CA ASN A 103 5.77 18.70 11.13
C ASN A 103 5.90 19.95 10.25
N THR A 104 5.04 20.06 9.24
CA THR A 104 5.06 21.16 8.24
C THR A 104 4.99 22.55 8.87
N TYR A 105 4.22 22.72 9.95
CA TYR A 105 3.93 24.02 10.55
C TYR A 105 4.69 24.28 11.86
N LEU A 106 5.63 23.40 12.23
CA LEU A 106 6.47 23.53 13.43
C LEU A 106 5.70 23.75 14.74
N ASN A 107 4.45 23.27 14.82
CA ASN A 107 3.57 23.49 15.99
C ASN A 107 3.69 22.37 17.05
N ASN A 108 4.27 21.23 16.69
CA ASN A 108 4.51 20.11 17.59
C ASN A 108 5.89 20.24 18.28
N LYS A 109 5.88 20.35 19.61
CA LYS A 109 7.07 20.50 20.47
C LYS A 109 7.98 19.27 20.53
N SER A 110 7.53 18.09 20.06
CA SER A 110 8.39 16.92 19.92
C SER A 110 9.48 17.10 18.85
N PHE A 111 9.29 18.05 17.93
CA PHE A 111 10.27 18.36 16.88
C PHE A 111 11.26 19.40 17.41
N LYS A 112 12.56 19.08 17.35
CA LYS A 112 13.64 19.95 17.84
C LYS A 112 14.15 20.89 16.72
N ASN A 113 14.78 21.99 17.12
CA ASN A 113 15.58 22.87 16.25
C ASN A 113 14.83 23.52 15.08
N ASP A 114 13.52 23.77 15.23
CA ASP A 114 12.67 24.34 14.17
C ASP A 114 12.76 23.56 12.84
N LYS A 115 13.03 22.25 12.93
CA LYS A 115 13.09 21.35 11.77
C LYS A 115 11.79 20.59 11.61
N PRO A 116 11.31 20.42 10.37
CA PRO A 116 10.06 19.72 10.12
C PRO A 116 10.20 18.18 10.14
N TRP A 117 11.40 17.60 10.13
CA TRP A 117 11.60 16.16 10.27
C TRP A 117 11.91 15.78 11.72
N LEU A 118 11.32 14.68 12.20
CA LEU A 118 11.55 14.18 13.56
C LEU A 118 12.86 13.39 13.67
N LEU A 119 13.10 12.53 12.69
CA LEU A 119 14.15 11.51 12.73
C LEU A 119 15.42 11.97 12.01
N ARG A 120 16.56 11.48 12.47
CA ARG A 120 17.90 11.67 11.91
C ARG A 120 18.52 10.30 11.62
N PHE A 121 19.65 10.32 10.91
CA PHE A 121 20.46 9.12 10.71
C PHE A 121 20.90 8.57 12.08
N PHE A 122 20.82 7.24 12.22
CA PHE A 122 21.16 6.46 13.40
C PHE A 122 20.24 6.63 14.61
N ASP A 123 19.20 7.47 14.53
CA ASP A 123 18.12 7.41 15.52
C ASP A 123 17.49 6.00 15.48
N GLN A 124 16.99 5.54 16.63
CA GLN A 124 16.27 4.27 16.74
C GLN A 124 14.79 4.50 16.98
N VAL A 125 13.94 3.81 16.22
CA VAL A 125 12.48 3.82 16.36
C VAL A 125 12.04 2.52 17.02
N ARG A 126 11.19 2.64 18.05
CA ARG A 126 10.52 1.51 18.71
C ARG A 126 9.03 1.81 18.77
N PHE A 127 8.21 0.79 18.56
CA PHE A 127 6.76 0.90 18.64
C PHE A 127 6.24 0.32 19.94
N TYR A 128 5.08 0.81 20.37
CA TYR A 128 4.26 0.19 21.41
C TYR A 128 2.81 0.19 20.94
N GLU A 129 2.05 -0.78 21.43
CA GLU A 129 0.66 -0.95 21.02
C GLU A 129 -0.26 0.08 21.68
N VAL A 130 -1.18 0.62 20.88
CA VAL A 130 -2.32 1.42 21.32
C VAL A 130 -3.54 1.03 20.48
N THR A 131 -4.72 1.31 20.99
CA THR A 131 -5.97 1.19 20.20
C THR A 131 -6.04 2.27 19.13
N GLU A 132 -6.91 2.07 18.12
CA GLU A 132 -7.14 3.06 17.07
C GLU A 132 -7.66 4.39 17.64
N ASP A 133 -8.61 4.34 18.57
CA ASP A 133 -9.17 5.52 19.23
C ASP A 133 -8.11 6.30 20.01
N GLU A 134 -7.24 5.61 20.75
CA GLU A 134 -6.10 6.22 21.44
C GLU A 134 -5.14 6.87 20.45
N LEU A 135 -4.82 6.19 19.34
CA LEU A 135 -3.95 6.75 18.30
C LEU A 135 -4.56 8.02 17.70
N LEU A 136 -5.86 8.03 17.40
CA LEU A 136 -6.56 9.20 16.87
C LEU A 136 -6.55 10.38 17.85
N GLU A 137 -6.74 10.11 19.15
CA GLU A 137 -6.63 11.15 20.18
C GLU A 137 -5.19 11.67 20.33
N MET A 138 -4.18 10.80 20.28
CA MET A 138 -2.78 11.20 20.33
C MET A 138 -2.40 12.08 19.13
N ARG A 139 -2.91 11.75 17.94
CA ARG A 139 -2.68 12.50 16.69
C ARG A 139 -3.28 13.91 16.69
N LYS A 140 -4.20 14.23 17.62
CA LYS A 140 -4.68 15.60 17.87
C LYS A 140 -3.66 16.46 18.65
N GLY A 141 -2.49 15.92 18.99
CA GLY A 141 -1.39 16.64 19.65
C GLY A 141 -1.44 16.60 21.18
N LYS A 142 -2.28 15.73 21.77
CA LYS A 142 -2.44 15.62 23.22
C LYS A 142 -1.30 14.87 23.92
N LYS A 143 -0.57 14.01 23.21
CA LYS A 143 0.52 13.19 23.78
C LYS A 143 1.79 13.37 22.95
N LEU A 144 2.89 13.67 23.65
CA LEU A 144 4.20 13.86 23.03
C LEU A 144 4.87 12.50 22.79
N ILE A 145 5.71 12.44 21.76
CA ILE A 145 6.57 11.29 21.47
C ILE A 145 7.65 11.21 22.55
N GLN A 146 7.89 10.01 23.09
CA GLN A 146 9.01 9.76 24.00
C GLN A 146 10.31 9.71 23.19
N ILE A 147 11.25 10.58 23.54
CA ILE A 147 12.55 10.69 22.88
C ILE A 147 13.60 10.66 23.98
N GLU A 148 14.51 9.70 23.89
CA GLU A 148 15.65 9.53 24.79
C GLU A 148 16.93 9.71 23.97
N GLU A 149 17.90 10.43 24.52
CA GLU A 149 19.23 10.53 23.91
C GLU A 149 20.04 9.31 24.34
N ASP A 150 20.60 8.59 23.38
CA ASP A 150 21.37 7.37 23.60
C ASP A 150 22.55 7.30 22.61
N GLN A 151 23.50 6.40 22.87
CA GLN A 151 24.67 6.19 22.03
C GLN A 151 24.71 4.75 21.48
N PHE A 152 24.70 4.63 20.15
CA PHE A 152 24.92 3.35 19.49
C PHE A 152 26.41 2.99 19.49
N ASP A 153 26.78 1.96 20.26
CA ASP A 153 28.13 1.44 20.34
C ASP A 153 28.31 0.26 19.36
N TYR A 154 29.04 0.51 18.27
CA TYR A 154 29.26 -0.49 17.23
C TYR A 154 30.09 -1.69 17.72
N ALA A 155 31.03 -1.49 18.66
CA ALA A 155 31.83 -2.60 19.19
C ALA A 155 30.96 -3.55 20.01
N LYS A 156 30.08 -3.01 20.87
CA LYS A 156 29.09 -3.81 21.60
C LYS A 156 28.13 -4.53 20.66
N TYR A 157 27.73 -3.89 19.56
CA TYR A 157 26.89 -4.52 18.56
C TYR A 157 27.58 -5.72 17.88
N LEU A 158 28.88 -5.60 17.54
CA LEU A 158 29.65 -6.73 17.00
C LEU A 158 29.76 -7.88 18.00
N THR A 159 29.97 -7.60 19.29
CA THR A 159 29.93 -8.61 20.35
C THR A 159 28.57 -9.30 20.42
N PHE A 160 27.48 -8.51 20.43
CA PHE A 160 26.12 -9.04 20.40
C PHE A 160 25.88 -9.98 19.21
N LEU A 161 26.36 -9.63 18.01
CA LEU A 161 26.24 -10.49 16.83
C LEU A 161 26.99 -11.82 17.00
N SER A 162 28.21 -11.77 17.53
CA SER A 162 29.00 -12.98 17.79
C SER A 162 28.36 -13.88 18.84
N GLU A 163 27.84 -13.31 19.94
CA GLU A 163 27.18 -14.06 21.01
C GLU A 163 25.86 -14.71 20.55
N ASN A 164 25.19 -14.14 19.56
CA ASN A 164 23.89 -14.60 19.06
C ASN A 164 23.98 -15.29 17.68
N GLU A 165 25.19 -15.54 17.17
CA GLU A 165 25.42 -16.05 15.80
C GLU A 165 24.60 -17.29 15.49
N HIS A 166 24.60 -18.27 16.41
CA HIS A 166 23.86 -19.51 16.24
C HIS A 166 22.34 -19.26 16.09
N SER A 167 21.76 -18.46 16.99
CA SER A 167 20.34 -18.12 16.97
C SER A 167 19.94 -17.33 15.72
N ILE A 168 20.82 -16.43 15.26
CA ILE A 168 20.62 -15.66 14.02
C ILE A 168 20.60 -16.63 12.82
N ASN A 169 21.58 -17.52 12.73
CA ASN A 169 21.70 -18.47 11.62
C ASN A 169 20.54 -19.47 11.57
N GLU A 170 20.10 -19.99 12.73
CA GLU A 170 18.94 -20.89 12.80
C GLU A 170 17.66 -20.23 12.28
N LEU A 171 17.41 -18.97 12.65
CA LEU A 171 16.23 -18.25 12.18
C LEU A 171 16.32 -17.93 10.68
N GLN A 172 17.50 -17.50 10.20
CA GLN A 172 17.70 -17.24 8.78
C GLN A 172 17.50 -18.49 7.92
N ALA A 173 17.94 -19.66 8.40
CA ALA A 173 17.70 -20.93 7.72
C ALA A 173 16.21 -21.26 7.64
N LYS A 174 15.46 -21.05 8.74
CA LYS A 174 13.99 -21.25 8.76
C LYS A 174 13.27 -20.28 7.82
N GLN A 175 13.62 -18.99 7.86
CA GLN A 175 13.07 -17.99 6.95
C GLN A 175 13.37 -18.33 5.49
N LYS A 176 14.59 -18.81 5.19
CA LYS A 176 14.95 -19.17 3.82
C LYS A 176 14.06 -20.28 3.26
N VAL A 177 13.81 -21.34 4.03
CA VAL A 177 12.91 -22.42 3.61
C VAL A 177 11.49 -21.90 3.36
N ALA A 178 10.99 -21.04 4.24
CA ALA A 178 9.66 -20.44 4.07
C ALA A 178 9.58 -19.53 2.84
N PHE A 179 10.61 -18.71 2.62
CA PHE A 179 10.74 -17.85 1.45
C PHE A 179 10.76 -18.65 0.15
N ASP A 180 11.60 -19.69 0.07
CA ASP A 180 11.73 -20.53 -1.11
C ASP A 180 10.38 -21.22 -1.44
N ASN A 181 9.65 -21.71 -0.42
CA ASN A 181 8.31 -22.29 -0.58
C ASN A 181 7.27 -21.28 -1.07
N GLU A 182 7.31 -20.05 -0.54
CA GLU A 182 6.38 -18.98 -0.93
C GLU A 182 6.63 -18.54 -2.39
N VAL A 183 7.90 -18.43 -2.81
CA VAL A 183 8.25 -18.11 -4.20
C VAL A 183 7.75 -19.19 -5.16
N LEU A 184 7.94 -20.47 -4.83
CA LEU A 184 7.45 -21.58 -5.66
C LEU A 184 5.93 -21.57 -5.82
N LEU A 185 5.18 -21.19 -4.78
CA LEU A 185 3.72 -21.06 -4.85
C LEU A 185 3.33 -19.97 -5.87
N TRP A 186 4.06 -18.86 -5.91
CA TRP A 186 3.76 -17.74 -6.81
C TRP A 186 4.03 -18.08 -8.27
N GLU A 187 5.14 -18.77 -8.54
CA GLU A 187 5.46 -19.21 -9.91
C GLU A 187 4.35 -20.11 -10.46
N GLN A 188 3.78 -20.98 -9.63
CA GLN A 188 2.64 -21.84 -10.00
C GLN A 188 1.36 -21.04 -10.25
N ASP A 189 1.05 -20.08 -9.39
CA ASP A 189 -0.14 -19.21 -9.53
C ASP A 189 -0.05 -18.31 -10.78
N ASP A 190 1.12 -17.75 -11.07
CA ASP A 190 1.35 -16.92 -12.26
C ASP A 190 1.18 -17.73 -13.55
N HIS A 191 1.71 -18.96 -13.60
CA HIS A 191 1.51 -19.87 -14.72
C HIS A 191 0.02 -20.19 -14.97
N ASN A 192 -0.76 -20.36 -13.91
CA ASN A 192 -2.21 -20.61 -14.02
C ASN A 192 -2.98 -19.36 -14.51
N ASN A 193 -2.65 -18.17 -13.98
CA ASN A 193 -3.31 -16.92 -14.37
C ASN A 193 -3.04 -16.53 -15.83
N VAL A 194 -1.82 -16.74 -16.34
CA VAL A 194 -1.49 -16.45 -17.75
C VAL A 194 -2.28 -17.33 -18.70
N ASN A 195 -2.48 -18.60 -18.37
CA ASN A 195 -3.30 -19.52 -19.18
C ASN A 195 -4.77 -19.11 -19.18
N GLN A 196 -5.30 -18.69 -18.02
CA GLN A 196 -6.69 -18.24 -17.90
C GLN A 196 -6.96 -16.92 -18.64
N THR A 197 -6.01 -15.96 -18.57
CA THR A 197 -6.13 -14.67 -19.26
C THR A 197 -6.14 -14.85 -20.79
N LYS A 198 -5.36 -15.80 -21.32
CA LYS A 198 -5.37 -16.13 -22.76
C LYS A 198 -6.70 -16.70 -23.21
N SER A 199 -7.30 -17.62 -22.44
CA SER A 199 -8.62 -18.17 -22.78
C SER A 199 -9.73 -17.11 -22.72
N GLU A 200 -9.67 -16.17 -21.78
CA GLU A 200 -10.67 -15.10 -21.64
C GLU A 200 -10.54 -14.05 -22.76
N GLN A 201 -9.32 -13.75 -23.22
CA GLN A 201 -9.07 -12.87 -24.36
C GLN A 201 -9.55 -13.47 -25.69
N GLU A 202 -9.35 -14.78 -25.89
CA GLU A 202 -9.83 -15.50 -27.09
C GLU A 202 -11.37 -15.57 -27.11
N GLU A 203 -12.04 -15.64 -25.96
CA GLU A 203 -13.51 -15.56 -25.87
C GLU A 203 -14.06 -14.14 -26.06
N GLU A 204 -13.37 -13.09 -25.60
CA GLU A 204 -13.80 -11.68 -25.78
C GLU A 204 -13.66 -11.20 -27.23
N GLU A 205 -12.59 -11.58 -27.94
CA GLU A 205 -12.44 -11.26 -29.38
C GLU A 205 -13.52 -11.93 -30.24
N SER A 206 -14.04 -13.09 -29.81
CA SER A 206 -15.13 -13.77 -30.50
C SER A 206 -16.50 -13.07 -30.35
N LYS A 207 -16.67 -12.21 -29.33
CA LYS A 207 -17.92 -11.49 -29.03
C LYS A 207 -17.94 -10.05 -29.55
N ALA A 208 -16.79 -9.48 -29.93
CA ALA A 208 -16.66 -8.08 -30.35
C ALA A 208 -17.10 -7.77 -31.80
N THR A 209 -17.93 -8.62 -32.42
CA THR A 209 -18.48 -8.35 -33.77
C THR A 209 -20.00 -8.32 -33.75
N THR A 210 -20.63 -7.29 -33.18
CA THR A 210 -21.82 -6.61 -33.76
C THR A 210 -22.27 -5.44 -32.87
N GLN A 211 -22.47 -4.24 -33.47
CA GLN A 211 -23.67 -3.39 -33.37
C GLN A 211 -23.35 -1.93 -33.70
N ASN A 212 -23.52 -1.55 -34.97
CA ASN A 212 -23.76 -0.16 -35.37
C ASN A 212 -25.28 0.06 -35.36
N GLU A 213 -25.86 0.39 -34.20
CA GLU A 213 -27.19 1.00 -34.14
C GLU A 213 -27.04 2.52 -33.98
N VAL A 214 -27.89 3.27 -34.68
CA VAL A 214 -27.96 4.73 -34.54
C VAL A 214 -28.58 5.03 -33.16
N LEU A 215 -27.71 5.21 -32.16
CA LEU A 215 -28.12 5.49 -30.80
C LEU A 215 -28.80 6.86 -30.73
N LYS A 216 -30.08 6.87 -30.32
CA LYS A 216 -30.71 8.08 -29.78
C LYS A 216 -30.14 8.31 -28.38
N GLY A 217 -29.79 9.55 -28.09
CA GLY A 217 -29.16 9.96 -26.84
C GLY A 217 -27.78 10.60 -27.06
N ARG A 218 -27.21 11.14 -25.99
CA ARG A 218 -25.89 11.79 -25.97
C ARG A 218 -24.87 10.81 -25.40
N LEU A 219 -23.79 10.63 -26.15
CA LEU A 219 -22.67 9.79 -25.74
C LEU A 219 -21.81 10.53 -24.71
N VAL A 220 -21.52 9.86 -23.61
CA VAL A 220 -20.54 10.32 -22.62
C VAL A 220 -19.26 9.54 -22.86
N SER A 221 -18.18 10.24 -23.20
CA SER A 221 -16.87 9.66 -23.50
C SER A 221 -15.88 9.87 -22.36
N ALA A 222 -14.88 8.99 -22.31
CA ALA A 222 -13.77 9.09 -21.38
C ALA A 222 -12.90 10.32 -21.69
N ILE A 223 -12.74 11.22 -20.73
CA ILE A 223 -11.83 12.38 -20.85
C ILE A 223 -10.35 11.99 -20.71
N THR A 224 -10.06 10.82 -20.16
CA THR A 224 -8.71 10.31 -19.93
C THR A 224 -8.70 8.78 -19.90
N GLY A 225 -7.56 8.19 -20.23
CA GLY A 225 -7.34 6.75 -20.08
C GLY A 225 -7.03 6.36 -18.64
N GLY A 226 -7.55 5.22 -18.20
CA GLY A 226 -7.40 4.75 -16.83
C GLY A 226 -8.10 3.43 -16.56
N ARG A 227 -8.03 2.96 -15.32
CA ARG A 227 -8.73 1.75 -14.88
C ARG A 227 -10.04 2.11 -14.20
N VAL A 228 -11.14 1.50 -14.58
CA VAL A 228 -12.44 1.74 -13.94
C VAL A 228 -12.42 1.16 -12.53
N LEU A 229 -12.56 2.02 -11.51
CA LEU A 229 -12.59 1.59 -10.11
C LEU A 229 -13.98 1.19 -9.67
N ASN A 230 -15.00 1.95 -10.08
CA ASN A 230 -16.38 1.70 -9.71
C ASN A 230 -17.34 2.36 -10.71
N VAL A 231 -18.40 1.65 -11.10
CA VAL A 231 -19.49 2.19 -11.90
C VAL A 231 -20.64 2.54 -10.94
N LEU A 232 -21.01 3.82 -10.86
CA LEU A 232 -21.92 4.35 -9.85
C LEU A 232 -23.39 4.32 -10.27
N VAL A 233 -23.65 4.08 -11.55
CA VAL A 233 -25.00 4.09 -12.15
C VAL A 233 -25.32 2.77 -12.83
N LYS A 234 -26.62 2.48 -12.98
CA LYS A 234 -27.12 1.28 -13.67
C LYS A 234 -27.89 1.64 -14.93
N LEU A 235 -28.01 0.67 -15.84
CA LEU A 235 -28.90 0.75 -16.99
C LEU A 235 -30.34 1.10 -16.55
N GLY A 236 -30.97 2.05 -17.22
CA GLY A 236 -32.31 2.56 -16.91
C GLY A 236 -32.38 3.55 -15.74
N GLN A 237 -31.26 3.85 -15.08
CA GLN A 237 -31.23 4.85 -14.00
C GLN A 237 -31.37 6.26 -14.58
N ARG A 238 -32.21 7.08 -13.95
CA ARG A 238 -32.27 8.52 -14.24
C ARG A 238 -31.14 9.24 -13.51
N VAL A 239 -30.36 10.01 -14.25
CA VAL A 239 -29.25 10.82 -13.75
C VAL A 239 -29.51 12.29 -14.02
N LYS A 240 -28.99 13.17 -13.16
CA LYS A 240 -29.01 14.62 -13.32
C LYS A 240 -27.71 15.11 -13.94
N LEU A 241 -27.74 16.34 -14.45
CA LEU A 241 -26.52 17.08 -14.79
C LEU A 241 -25.60 17.10 -13.57
N ASP A 242 -24.31 16.86 -13.80
CA ASP A 242 -23.26 16.77 -12.80
C ASP A 242 -23.43 15.62 -11.78
N GLU A 243 -24.27 14.62 -12.07
CA GLU A 243 -24.35 13.42 -11.24
C GLU A 243 -23.17 12.47 -11.54
N PRO A 244 -22.49 11.91 -10.51
CA PRO A 244 -21.39 10.95 -10.70
C PRO A 244 -21.83 9.68 -11.45
N LEU A 245 -21.11 9.32 -12.51
CA LEU A 245 -21.39 8.12 -13.32
C LEU A 245 -20.41 6.97 -13.03
N LEU A 246 -19.12 7.25 -12.97
CA LEU A 246 -18.08 6.28 -12.59
C LEU A 246 -16.87 6.96 -11.95
N VAL A 247 -16.06 6.15 -11.26
CA VAL A 247 -14.74 6.54 -10.76
C VAL A 247 -13.67 5.77 -11.53
N VAL A 248 -12.65 6.47 -12.01
CA VAL A 248 -11.50 5.91 -12.71
C VAL A 248 -10.21 6.23 -11.98
N GLU A 249 -9.28 5.29 -11.97
CA GLU A 249 -7.90 5.51 -11.57
C GLU A 249 -7.09 5.90 -12.81
N ALA A 250 -6.71 7.17 -12.88
CA ALA A 250 -5.88 7.71 -13.95
C ALA A 250 -4.82 8.63 -13.37
N MET A 251 -3.60 8.58 -13.90
CA MET A 251 -2.50 9.45 -13.46
C MET A 251 -2.23 9.39 -11.94
N LYS A 252 -2.43 8.22 -11.32
CA LYS A 252 -2.32 7.97 -9.86
C LYS A 252 -3.31 8.78 -9.01
N MET A 253 -4.40 9.24 -9.62
CA MET A 253 -5.50 9.94 -8.98
C MET A 253 -6.80 9.21 -9.24
N GLU A 254 -7.73 9.34 -8.29
CA GLU A 254 -9.13 8.98 -8.51
C GLU A 254 -9.83 10.16 -9.18
N LEU A 255 -10.40 9.92 -10.36
CA LEU A 255 -11.17 10.90 -11.12
C LEU A 255 -12.61 10.41 -11.23
N THR A 256 -13.55 11.27 -10.88
CA THR A 256 -14.97 10.99 -11.10
C THR A 256 -15.40 11.57 -12.44
N ILE A 257 -16.04 10.75 -13.26
CA ILE A 257 -16.68 11.17 -14.51
C ILE A 257 -18.13 11.46 -14.20
N TYR A 258 -18.60 12.64 -14.57
CA TYR A 258 -19.93 13.15 -14.27
C TYR A 258 -20.81 13.18 -15.51
N SER A 259 -22.13 13.17 -15.32
CA SER A 259 -23.09 13.33 -16.41
C SER A 259 -23.10 14.75 -16.96
N GLU A 260 -22.95 14.89 -18.28
CA GLU A 260 -23.08 16.18 -18.98
C GLU A 260 -24.54 16.62 -19.21
N LEU A 261 -25.51 15.80 -18.79
CA LEU A 261 -26.93 16.06 -19.02
C LEU A 261 -27.83 15.40 -17.96
N THR A 262 -29.09 15.82 -17.91
CA THR A 262 -30.14 15.09 -17.18
C THR A 262 -30.85 14.16 -18.15
N GLY A 263 -30.93 12.87 -17.83
CA GLY A 263 -31.55 11.87 -18.70
C GLY A 263 -31.57 10.48 -18.08
N ILE A 264 -31.85 9.46 -18.89
CA ILE A 264 -31.90 8.05 -18.51
C ILE A 264 -30.71 7.33 -19.17
N VAL A 265 -29.98 6.55 -18.38
CA VAL A 265 -28.86 5.74 -18.88
C VAL A 265 -29.41 4.62 -19.77
N ASN A 266 -29.25 4.76 -21.07
CA ASN A 266 -29.75 3.82 -22.07
C ASN A 266 -28.71 2.73 -22.41
N ALA A 267 -27.42 2.97 -22.17
CA ALA A 267 -26.36 1.96 -22.28
C ALA A 267 -25.18 2.26 -21.35
N VAL A 268 -24.49 1.21 -20.90
CA VAL A 268 -23.24 1.25 -20.13
C VAL A 268 -22.22 0.38 -20.88
N TYR A 269 -21.11 0.99 -21.31
CA TYR A 269 -20.07 0.34 -22.13
C TYR A 269 -18.77 0.09 -21.35
N CYS A 270 -18.76 0.41 -20.06
CA CYS A 270 -17.61 0.22 -19.20
C CYS A 270 -17.92 -0.76 -18.05
N GLU A 271 -16.89 -1.45 -17.59
CA GLU A 271 -16.99 -2.44 -16.52
C GLU A 271 -15.91 -2.19 -15.46
N GLN A 272 -16.26 -2.46 -14.20
CA GLN A 272 -15.33 -2.35 -13.09
C GLN A 272 -14.09 -3.24 -13.31
N GLY A 273 -12.90 -2.65 -13.17
CA GLY A 273 -11.62 -3.34 -13.33
C GLY A 273 -11.04 -3.28 -14.74
N LYS A 274 -11.83 -2.97 -15.78
CA LYS A 274 -11.34 -2.85 -17.17
C LYS A 274 -10.62 -1.51 -17.40
N MET A 275 -9.75 -1.51 -18.40
CA MET A 275 -9.07 -0.31 -18.89
C MET A 275 -9.96 0.44 -19.88
N ILE A 276 -9.96 1.77 -19.78
CA ILE A 276 -10.53 2.67 -20.77
C ILE A 276 -9.42 3.56 -21.33
N ASN A 277 -9.57 3.98 -22.58
CA ASN A 277 -8.73 4.96 -23.26
C ASN A 277 -9.45 6.30 -23.35
N THR A 278 -8.68 7.37 -23.61
CA THR A 278 -9.26 8.66 -23.94
C THR A 278 -10.19 8.53 -25.16
N ALA A 279 -11.35 9.17 -25.08
CA ALA A 279 -12.44 9.18 -26.06
C ALA A 279 -13.26 7.88 -26.18
N ASP A 280 -12.95 6.81 -25.44
CA ASP A 280 -13.82 5.62 -25.37
C ASP A 280 -15.23 6.02 -24.93
N ILE A 281 -16.25 5.47 -25.58
CA ILE A 281 -17.65 5.71 -25.22
C ILE A 281 -17.95 4.91 -23.94
N LEU A 282 -18.46 5.59 -22.91
CA LEU A 282 -18.73 4.99 -21.60
C LEU A 282 -20.23 4.78 -21.35
N PHE A 283 -21.05 5.76 -21.72
CA PHE A 283 -22.50 5.70 -21.56
C PHE A 283 -23.23 6.32 -22.76
N ASN A 284 -24.46 5.87 -22.96
CA ASN A 284 -25.46 6.59 -23.74
C ASN A 284 -26.57 7.09 -22.80
N ILE A 285 -26.87 8.39 -22.82
CA ILE A 285 -27.90 9.02 -21.96
C ILE A 285 -28.94 9.71 -22.84
N GLU A 286 -30.22 9.36 -22.66
CA GLU A 286 -31.37 9.93 -23.37
C GLU A 286 -32.25 10.82 -22.49
#